data_AF-A0A3P7SV76-F1
#
_entry.id   AF-A0A3P7SV76-F1
#
_cell.length_a   1.000
_cell.length_b   1.000
_cell.length_c   1.000
_cell.angle_alpha   90.00
_cell.angle_beta   90.00
_cell.angle_gamma   90.00
#
_symmetry.space_group_name_H-M   'P 1'
#
loop_
_entity.id
_entity.type
_entity.pdbx_description
1 polymer ?
#
loop_
_entity_poly.entity_id
_entity_poly.type
_entity_poly.pdbx_seq_one_letter_code
_entity_poly.pdbx_strand_id
1 'polypeptide(L)'
;MEDFGFAISRNFNPDVSLLQGGVTMGSRGEYGCSVDELRTLMEYRGAEAREKLDAEYDGVEGLCRRLKTDPNNGLPQDKDELDRRRAVFGANEIPPHPPKSFLQLVWEALQDVTLIILLVSAIVSLALSFYRPPDDGLGAGSDDSEHEAGWIEGVAILISVVVVVLVTALNDYTKERQFRGLQAKIETEHKFAVIRGGNQIQIVVNELVVGDIAQIKYGDLLPADGILVQSNDLKIDESSLTGESDQIRKSPELDPMLLSGTHVMEGSGKMVVTAVGVNSQTGIIMTLLGAAKDVVEEERKAAKREGK
;
A
#
# COMPACT_ATOMS: atom_id res chain seq x y z
N MET A 1 -2.03 -23.24 -25.75
CA MET A 1 -1.14 -22.44 -24.87
C MET A 1 -1.96 -22.06 -23.65
N GLU A 2 -2.53 -23.08 -22.99
CA GLU A 2 -3.80 -22.98 -22.24
C GLU A 2 -3.66 -23.38 -20.77
N ASP A 3 -2.46 -23.64 -20.26
CA ASP A 3 -2.30 -24.36 -18.98
C ASP A 3 -1.50 -23.63 -17.88
N PHE A 4 -1.14 -22.35 -18.07
CA PHE A 4 -0.36 -21.62 -17.05
C PHE A 4 -1.18 -20.71 -16.12
N GLY A 5 -2.35 -20.22 -16.56
CA GLY A 5 -3.19 -19.33 -15.75
C GLY A 5 -3.99 -20.05 -14.65
N PHE A 6 -4.43 -21.28 -14.91
CA PHE A 6 -5.25 -22.05 -13.96
C PHE A 6 -4.43 -22.67 -12.82
N ALA A 7 -3.12 -22.83 -13.00
CA ALA A 7 -2.23 -23.49 -12.03
C ALA A 7 -1.81 -22.60 -10.85
N ILE A 8 -1.88 -21.27 -10.98
CA ILE A 8 -1.48 -20.35 -9.89
C ILE A 8 -2.59 -20.17 -8.84
N SER A 9 -3.83 -20.53 -9.15
CA SER A 9 -4.95 -20.46 -8.19
C SER A 9 -5.02 -21.66 -7.22
N ARG A 10 -4.43 -22.81 -7.57
CA ARG A 10 -4.62 -24.06 -6.78
C ARG A 10 -3.47 -24.51 -5.89
N ASN A 11 -2.26 -23.94 -5.98
CA ASN A 11 -1.10 -24.52 -5.29
C ASN A 11 -0.13 -23.54 -4.61
N PHE A 12 -0.54 -22.30 -4.34
CA PHE A 12 0.22 -21.44 -3.44
C PHE A 12 -0.55 -21.27 -2.13
N ASN A 13 -0.40 -22.28 -1.26
CA ASN A 13 -0.59 -22.09 0.17
C ASN A 13 0.79 -21.76 0.75
N PRO A 14 1.28 -20.50 0.71
CA PRO A 14 2.38 -20.14 1.58
C PRO A 14 1.83 -20.32 2.99
N ASP A 15 2.52 -21.07 3.84
CA ASP A 15 2.21 -21.16 5.26
C ASP A 15 2.24 -19.74 5.87
N VAL A 16 1.09 -19.04 5.83
CA VAL A 16 0.86 -17.71 6.42
C VAL A 16 0.98 -17.77 7.95
N SER A 17 1.10 -18.97 8.50
CA SER A 17 1.36 -19.25 9.92
C SER A 17 2.66 -18.62 10.45
N LEU A 18 3.62 -18.26 9.59
CA LEU A 18 4.90 -17.67 10.01
C LEU A 18 4.93 -16.13 10.06
N LEU A 19 3.91 -15.44 9.54
CA LEU A 19 3.78 -13.98 9.65
C LEU A 19 2.71 -13.54 10.67
N GLN A 20 2.00 -14.49 11.27
CA GLN A 20 1.05 -14.21 12.35
C GLN A 20 1.79 -14.04 13.68
N GLY A 21 2.36 -12.84 13.88
CA GLY A 21 2.41 -12.26 15.21
C GLY A 21 0.99 -12.09 15.74
N GLY A 22 0.45 -13.13 16.38
CA GLY A 22 -0.73 -13.08 17.25
C GLY A 22 -2.01 -12.52 16.62
N VAL A 23 -2.48 -13.07 15.49
CA VAL A 23 -3.87 -12.86 15.07
C VAL A 23 -4.71 -13.98 15.69
N THR A 24 -5.38 -13.67 16.79
CA THR A 24 -6.39 -14.54 17.40
C THR A 24 -7.44 -14.91 16.36
N MET A 25 -7.67 -16.22 16.12
CA MET A 25 -8.86 -16.70 15.38
C MET A 25 -10.08 -15.91 15.87
N GLY A 26 -10.66 -15.10 14.99
CA GLY A 26 -11.68 -14.14 15.37
C GLY A 26 -12.85 -14.85 16.04
N SER A 27 -13.04 -14.60 17.33
CA SER A 27 -14.31 -14.93 17.98
C SER A 27 -15.42 -14.29 17.15
N ARG A 28 -16.51 -15.04 16.89
CA ARG A 28 -17.80 -14.44 16.52
C ARG A 28 -18.16 -13.51 17.66
N GLY A 29 -17.73 -12.26 17.56
CA GLY A 29 -17.78 -11.28 18.64
C GLY A 29 -19.22 -10.82 18.87
N GLU A 30 -19.38 -9.52 19.10
CA GLU A 30 -20.70 -8.89 19.19
C GLU A 30 -21.53 -9.00 17.89
N TYR A 31 -20.86 -9.29 16.77
CA TYR A 31 -21.45 -9.46 15.45
C TYR A 31 -21.46 -10.94 15.06
N GLY A 32 -22.45 -11.35 14.26
CA GLY A 32 -22.63 -12.75 13.86
C GLY A 32 -21.60 -13.27 12.83
N CYS A 33 -20.59 -12.47 12.49
CA CYS A 33 -19.54 -12.79 11.51
C CYS A 33 -18.17 -12.34 12.04
N SER A 34 -17.14 -13.10 11.72
CA SER A 34 -15.73 -12.74 11.95
C SER A 34 -15.10 -12.07 10.71
N VAL A 35 -13.96 -11.41 10.88
CA VAL A 35 -13.19 -10.81 9.77
C VAL A 35 -12.75 -11.87 8.78
N ASP A 36 -12.27 -13.01 9.28
CA ASP A 36 -11.80 -14.12 8.44
C ASP A 36 -12.93 -14.73 7.61
N GLU A 37 -14.12 -14.94 8.21
CA GLU A 37 -15.31 -15.42 7.49
C GLU A 37 -15.71 -14.47 6.34
N LEU A 38 -15.70 -13.15 6.59
CA LEU A 38 -16.02 -12.15 5.57
C LEU A 38 -14.95 -12.06 4.48
N ARG A 39 -13.68 -12.18 4.85
CA ARG A 39 -12.56 -12.19 3.91
C ARG A 39 -12.63 -13.41 2.99
N THR A 40 -12.83 -14.60 3.54
CA THR A 40 -12.97 -15.85 2.77
C THR A 40 -14.20 -15.80 1.87
N LEU A 41 -15.31 -15.18 2.32
CA LEU A 41 -16.48 -14.97 1.46
C LEU A 41 -16.14 -14.16 0.21
N MET A 42 -15.27 -13.15 0.34
CA MET A 42 -14.80 -12.30 -0.77
C MET A 42 -13.78 -12.98 -1.69
N GLU A 43 -13.41 -14.25 -1.49
CA GLU A 43 -12.56 -15.01 -2.40
C GLU A 43 -13.37 -15.71 -3.51
N TYR A 44 -14.66 -15.98 -3.26
CA TYR A 44 -15.54 -16.65 -4.23
C TYR A 44 -16.03 -15.71 -5.33
N ARG A 45 -16.40 -16.26 -6.49
CA ARG A 45 -16.92 -15.48 -7.64
C ARG A 45 -18.16 -16.15 -8.25
N GLY A 46 -19.01 -15.35 -8.89
CA GLY A 46 -20.13 -15.86 -9.68
C GLY A 46 -21.09 -16.77 -8.90
N ALA A 47 -21.49 -17.88 -9.53
CA ALA A 47 -22.44 -18.82 -8.96
C ALA A 47 -21.93 -19.49 -7.66
N GLU A 48 -20.62 -19.72 -7.54
CA GLU A 48 -20.04 -20.30 -6.33
C GLU A 48 -20.17 -19.35 -5.13
N ALA A 49 -19.95 -18.05 -5.35
CA ALA A 49 -20.15 -17.04 -4.31
C ALA A 49 -21.60 -16.97 -3.86
N ARG A 50 -22.54 -17.10 -4.80
CA ARG A 50 -23.97 -17.14 -4.51
C ARG A 50 -24.34 -18.34 -3.65
N GLU A 51 -23.91 -19.55 -4.04
CA GLU A 51 -24.20 -20.78 -3.30
C GLU A 51 -23.64 -20.70 -1.88
N LYS A 52 -22.41 -20.20 -1.73
CA LYS A 52 -21.77 -19.98 -0.42
C LYS A 52 -22.55 -18.99 0.44
N LEU A 53 -22.98 -17.87 -0.14
CA LEU A 53 -23.76 -16.85 0.54
C LEU A 53 -25.10 -17.40 1.03
N ASP A 54 -25.81 -18.14 0.18
CA ASP A 54 -27.10 -18.72 0.53
C ASP A 54 -26.96 -19.82 1.60
N ALA A 55 -25.97 -20.69 1.46
CA ALA A 55 -25.73 -21.80 2.39
C ALA A 55 -25.28 -21.35 3.79
N GLU A 56 -24.37 -20.38 3.87
CA GLU A 56 -23.76 -19.99 5.14
C GLU A 56 -24.43 -18.80 5.81
N TYR A 57 -25.10 -17.93 5.04
CA TYR A 57 -25.63 -16.66 5.54
C TYR A 57 -27.13 -16.48 5.31
N ASP A 58 -27.86 -17.45 4.74
CA ASP A 58 -29.29 -17.29 4.39
C ASP A 58 -29.50 -16.10 3.42
N GLY A 59 -28.57 -15.97 2.46
CA GLY A 59 -28.54 -14.94 1.45
C GLY A 59 -28.04 -13.58 1.94
N VAL A 60 -28.21 -12.55 1.11
CA VAL A 60 -27.78 -11.16 1.42
C VAL A 60 -28.51 -10.63 2.66
N GLU A 61 -29.80 -10.93 2.81
CA GLU A 61 -30.59 -10.47 3.95
C GLU A 61 -30.12 -11.08 5.28
N GLY A 62 -29.76 -12.36 5.28
CA GLY A 62 -29.25 -13.00 6.48
C GLY A 62 -27.83 -12.53 6.85
N LEU A 63 -26.99 -12.21 5.85
CA LEU A 63 -25.72 -11.52 6.08
C LEU A 63 -25.94 -10.14 6.73
N CYS A 64 -26.88 -9.33 6.21
CA CYS A 64 -27.23 -8.04 6.79
C CYS A 64 -27.72 -8.19 8.24
N ARG A 65 -28.55 -9.21 8.53
CA ARG A 65 -28.99 -9.54 9.89
C ARG A 65 -27.81 -9.85 10.83
N ARG A 66 -26.81 -10.62 10.38
CA ARG A 66 -25.61 -10.94 11.18
C ARG A 66 -24.71 -9.73 11.42
N LEU A 67 -24.59 -8.85 10.42
CA LEU A 67 -23.87 -7.59 10.51
C LEU A 67 -24.67 -6.49 11.23
N LYS A 68 -25.89 -6.79 11.73
CA LYS A 68 -26.80 -5.85 12.38
C LYS A 68 -27.01 -4.57 11.54
N THR A 69 -27.15 -4.73 10.22
CA THR A 69 -27.39 -3.63 9.28
C THR A 69 -28.72 -3.81 8.56
N ASP A 70 -29.40 -2.70 8.29
CA ASP A 70 -30.64 -2.69 7.52
C ASP A 70 -30.30 -2.52 6.03
N PRO A 71 -30.73 -3.42 5.12
CA PRO A 71 -30.44 -3.31 3.68
C PRO A 71 -30.95 -2.00 3.03
N ASN A 72 -31.99 -1.40 3.59
CA ASN A 72 -32.64 -0.19 3.08
C ASN A 72 -32.22 1.07 3.81
N ASN A 73 -32.14 1.01 5.15
CA ASN A 73 -31.85 2.16 6.00
C ASN A 73 -30.36 2.29 6.38
N GLY A 74 -29.57 1.25 6.14
CA GLY A 74 -28.17 1.16 6.51
C GLY A 74 -27.91 1.23 8.01
N LEU A 75 -26.69 1.59 8.37
CA LEU A 75 -26.27 1.68 9.77
C LEU A 75 -26.81 2.94 10.46
N PRO A 76 -27.10 2.92 11.77
CA PRO A 76 -27.37 4.13 12.52
C PRO A 76 -26.15 5.07 12.50
N GLN A 77 -26.38 6.38 12.52
CA GLN A 77 -25.31 7.40 12.51
C GLN A 77 -24.69 7.62 13.90
N ASP A 78 -24.59 6.55 14.70
CA ASP A 78 -24.00 6.57 16.03
C ASP A 78 -22.49 6.40 15.96
N LYS A 79 -21.72 7.37 16.47
CA LYS A 79 -20.25 7.34 16.42
C LYS A 79 -19.68 6.17 17.20
N ASP A 80 -20.25 5.85 18.35
CA ASP A 80 -19.74 4.78 19.21
C ASP A 80 -19.87 3.42 18.52
N GLU A 81 -20.96 3.21 17.77
CA GLU A 81 -21.16 2.00 16.98
C GLU A 81 -20.18 1.91 15.80
N LEU A 82 -19.95 3.00 15.08
CA LEU A 82 -19.00 3.04 13.98
C LEU A 82 -17.56 2.77 14.46
N ASP A 83 -17.18 3.33 15.61
CA ASP A 83 -15.85 3.12 16.20
C ASP A 83 -15.69 1.69 16.75
N ARG A 84 -16.74 1.10 17.33
CA ARG A 84 -16.75 -0.33 17.69
C ARG A 84 -16.53 -1.22 16.46
N ARG A 85 -17.19 -0.93 15.34
CA ARG A 85 -17.00 -1.69 14.09
C ARG A 85 -15.58 -1.55 13.55
N ARG A 86 -14.98 -0.35 13.61
CA ARG A 86 -13.57 -0.16 13.24
C ARG A 86 -12.62 -0.96 14.11
N ALA A 87 -12.92 -1.06 15.41
CA ALA A 87 -12.12 -1.86 16.33
C ALA A 87 -12.22 -3.37 16.06
N VAL A 88 -13.40 -3.86 15.63
CA VAL A 88 -13.62 -5.29 15.36
C VAL A 88 -13.18 -5.70 13.95
N PHE A 89 -13.56 -4.93 12.92
CA PHE A 89 -13.38 -5.29 11.52
C PHE A 89 -12.20 -4.58 10.82
N GLY A 90 -11.61 -3.59 11.49
CA GLY A 90 -10.54 -2.76 10.94
C GLY A 90 -11.05 -1.44 10.33
N ALA A 91 -10.11 -0.54 10.05
CA ALA A 91 -10.36 0.73 9.38
C ALA A 91 -10.16 0.60 7.86
N ASN A 92 -10.87 1.42 7.08
CA ASN A 92 -10.69 1.46 5.62
C ASN A 92 -9.47 2.29 5.21
N GLU A 93 -8.29 1.86 5.66
CA GLU A 93 -7.02 2.51 5.38
C GLU A 93 -5.98 1.43 5.05
N ILE A 94 -5.25 1.63 3.95
CA ILE A 94 -4.09 0.82 3.62
C ILE A 94 -2.88 1.57 4.15
N PRO A 95 -2.14 1.01 5.13
CA PRO A 95 -1.06 1.74 5.79
C PRO A 95 -0.01 2.17 4.76
N PRO A 96 0.33 3.47 4.68
CA PRO A 96 1.38 3.93 3.79
C PRO A 96 2.74 3.43 4.29
N HIS A 97 3.68 3.24 3.36
CA HIS A 97 5.07 2.94 3.74
C HIS A 97 5.63 4.06 4.64
N PRO A 98 6.36 3.71 5.71
CA PRO A 98 6.90 4.71 6.63
C PRO A 98 7.84 5.65 5.86
N PRO A 99 7.75 6.98 6.10
CA PRO A 99 8.58 7.94 5.39
C PRO A 99 10.05 7.73 5.75
N LYS A 100 10.93 7.96 4.78
CA LYS A 100 12.37 7.94 5.01
C LYS A 100 12.74 9.14 5.88
N SER A 101 13.63 8.90 6.84
CA SER A 101 14.19 9.99 7.64
C SER A 101 15.21 10.77 6.81
N PHE A 102 15.41 12.05 7.14
CA PHE A 102 16.44 12.87 6.49
C PHE A 102 17.83 12.22 6.55
N LEU A 103 18.19 11.61 7.69
CA LEU A 103 19.46 10.91 7.86
C LEU A 103 19.56 9.66 6.97
N GLN A 104 18.45 8.97 6.77
CA GLN A 104 18.40 7.82 5.86
C GLN A 104 18.59 8.27 4.40
N LEU A 105 18.00 9.42 4.00
CA LEU A 105 18.24 10.00 2.67
C LEU A 105 19.69 10.45 2.47
N VAL A 106 20.30 11.07 3.50
CA VAL A 106 21.73 11.41 3.48
C VAL A 106 22.60 10.15 3.33
N TRP A 107 22.28 9.09 4.07
CA TRP A 107 22.99 7.82 3.98
C TRP A 107 22.84 7.16 2.61
N GLU A 108 21.64 7.19 2.03
CA GLU A 108 21.39 6.70 0.67
C GLU A 108 22.16 7.53 -0.38
N ALA A 109 22.20 8.85 -0.23
CA ALA A 109 22.97 9.74 -1.12
C ALA A 109 24.48 9.43 -1.05
N LEU A 110 25.01 9.10 0.13
CA LEU A 110 26.43 8.72 0.29
C LEU A 110 26.79 7.38 -0.34
N GLN A 111 25.82 6.53 -0.71
CA GLN A 111 26.07 5.26 -1.39
C GLN A 111 26.24 5.39 -2.92
N ASP A 112 26.15 6.60 -3.47
CA ASP A 112 26.45 6.84 -4.87
C ASP A 112 27.94 6.57 -5.16
N VAL A 113 28.20 5.67 -6.12
CA VAL A 113 29.55 5.27 -6.53
C VAL A 113 30.40 6.49 -6.92
N THR A 114 29.79 7.49 -7.56
CA THR A 114 30.49 8.72 -7.95
C THR A 114 30.95 9.52 -6.74
N LEU A 115 30.10 9.67 -5.71
CA LEU A 115 30.44 10.35 -4.46
C LEU A 115 31.47 9.56 -3.65
N ILE A 116 31.39 8.23 -3.64
CA ILE A 116 32.39 7.38 -2.99
C ILE A 116 33.76 7.57 -3.65
N ILE A 117 33.84 7.58 -4.98
CA ILE A 117 35.11 7.82 -5.71
C ILE A 117 35.68 9.19 -5.34
N LEU A 118 34.84 10.23 -5.31
CA LEU A 118 35.28 11.58 -4.91
C LEU A 118 35.76 11.65 -3.45
N LEU A 119 35.10 10.94 -2.54
CA LEU A 119 35.50 10.86 -1.14
C LEU A 119 36.84 10.14 -0.97
N VAL A 120 37.04 9.02 -1.67
CA VAL A 120 38.32 8.29 -1.68
C VAL A 120 39.43 9.16 -2.26
N SER A 121 39.19 9.84 -3.38
CA SER A 121 40.16 10.78 -3.97
C SER A 121 40.50 11.91 -3.00
N ALA A 122 39.52 12.50 -2.31
CA ALA A 122 39.75 13.53 -1.31
C ALA A 122 40.62 13.04 -0.15
N ILE A 123 40.36 11.83 0.36
CA ILE A 123 41.15 11.21 1.44
C ILE A 123 42.58 10.92 0.96
N VAL A 124 42.76 10.39 -0.24
CA VAL A 124 44.09 10.10 -0.81
C VAL A 124 44.89 11.40 -1.00
N SER A 125 44.29 12.45 -1.59
CA SER A 125 44.95 13.75 -1.75
C SER A 125 45.34 14.36 -0.41
N LEU A 126 44.46 14.27 0.60
CA LEU A 126 44.76 14.76 1.94
C LEU A 126 45.88 13.94 2.61
N ALA A 127 45.88 12.62 2.48
CA ALA A 127 46.91 11.74 3.03
C ALA A 127 48.28 11.98 2.38
N LEU A 128 48.33 12.16 1.06
CA LEU A 128 49.55 12.53 0.33
C LEU A 128 50.07 13.91 0.76
N SER A 129 49.18 14.85 1.07
CA SER A 129 49.57 16.15 1.60
C SER A 129 50.24 16.08 2.99
N PHE A 130 49.94 15.06 3.80
CA PHE A 130 50.57 14.86 5.11
C PHE A 130 51.79 13.95 5.07
N TYR A 131 52.00 13.19 3.99
CA TYR A 131 53.14 12.30 3.84
C TYR A 131 54.35 13.07 3.30
N ARG A 132 55.35 13.33 4.16
CA ARG A 132 56.65 13.89 3.74
C ARG A 132 57.58 12.75 3.29
N PRO A 133 58.00 12.67 2.02
CA PRO A 133 59.17 11.88 1.68
C PRO A 133 60.41 12.50 2.37
N PRO A 134 61.35 11.68 2.89
CA PRO A 134 62.63 12.19 3.37
C PRO A 134 63.44 12.71 2.18
N ASP A 135 63.89 13.97 2.25
CA ASP A 135 64.68 14.63 1.20
C ASP A 135 65.90 13.79 0.80
N ASP A 136 65.86 13.17 -0.38
CA ASP A 136 67.00 12.55 -1.04
C ASP A 136 67.49 13.41 -2.21
N GLY A 137 67.79 14.69 -1.92
CA GLY A 137 68.90 15.47 -2.47
C GLY A 137 69.12 15.62 -3.99
N LEU A 138 68.28 15.05 -4.86
CA LEU A 138 68.49 15.01 -6.31
C LEU A 138 67.14 15.06 -7.05
N GLY A 139 66.50 16.22 -7.05
CA GLY A 139 65.28 16.47 -7.81
C GLY A 139 65.01 17.96 -7.96
N ALA A 140 64.88 18.41 -9.20
CA ALA A 140 64.72 19.79 -9.61
C ALA A 140 63.59 20.54 -8.87
N GLY A 141 63.92 21.75 -8.38
CA GLY A 141 63.01 22.87 -8.08
C GLY A 141 61.57 22.53 -7.73
N SER A 142 61.32 22.06 -6.51
CA SER A 142 60.00 22.14 -5.90
C SER A 142 59.89 23.47 -5.17
N ASP A 143 59.12 24.40 -5.74
CA ASP A 143 58.74 25.64 -5.07
C ASP A 143 58.06 25.31 -3.73
N ASP A 144 58.54 25.88 -2.63
CA ASP A 144 57.94 25.75 -1.28
C ASP A 144 56.45 26.16 -1.25
N SER A 145 55.97 26.86 -2.29
CA SER A 145 54.56 27.25 -2.46
C SER A 145 53.62 26.14 -2.95
N GLU A 146 54.12 25.04 -3.54
CA GLU A 146 53.24 23.94 -3.99
C GLU A 146 52.77 23.07 -2.80
N HIS A 147 53.56 22.96 -1.75
CA HIS A 147 53.25 22.15 -0.57
C HIS A 147 52.21 22.79 0.36
N GLU A 148 52.13 24.13 0.42
CA GLU A 148 51.11 24.81 1.23
C GLU A 148 49.69 24.70 0.64
N ALA A 149 49.56 24.33 -0.63
CA ALA A 149 48.26 24.21 -1.32
C ALA A 149 47.67 22.79 -1.34
N GLY A 150 48.46 21.74 -1.08
CA GLY A 150 48.02 20.34 -1.23
C GLY A 150 46.87 19.93 -0.29
N TRP A 151 46.87 20.42 0.96
CA TRP A 151 45.78 20.16 1.90
C TRP A 151 44.51 20.93 1.52
N ILE A 152 44.66 22.09 0.88
CA ILE A 152 43.55 22.94 0.43
C ILE A 152 42.76 22.22 -0.66
N GLU A 153 43.44 21.52 -1.58
CA GLU A 153 42.79 20.74 -2.63
C GLU A 153 41.92 19.60 -2.07
N GLY A 154 42.47 18.79 -1.15
CA GLY A 154 41.72 17.71 -0.49
C GLY A 154 40.52 18.22 0.31
N VAL A 155 40.70 19.35 1.03
CA VAL A 155 39.62 20.01 1.77
C VAL A 155 38.56 20.58 0.84
N ALA A 156 38.94 21.17 -0.29
CA ALA A 156 38.01 21.72 -1.28
C ALA A 156 37.12 20.63 -1.90
N ILE A 157 37.69 19.45 -2.20
CA ILE A 157 36.91 18.31 -2.69
C ILE A 157 35.96 17.80 -1.60
N LEU A 158 36.42 17.69 -0.35
CA LEU A 158 35.59 17.22 0.76
C LEU A 158 34.40 18.14 1.02
N ILE A 159 34.62 19.46 1.04
CA ILE A 159 33.54 20.46 1.17
C ILE A 159 32.56 20.34 -0.01
N SER A 160 33.07 20.19 -1.23
CA SER A 160 32.23 20.05 -2.43
C SER A 160 31.33 18.82 -2.34
N VAL A 161 31.85 17.66 -1.90
CA VAL A 161 31.08 16.43 -1.69
C VAL A 161 30.01 16.63 -0.62
N VAL A 162 30.34 17.27 0.51
CA VAL A 162 29.38 17.55 1.60
C VAL A 162 28.25 18.43 1.10
N VAL A 163 28.56 19.49 0.34
CA VAL A 163 27.54 20.37 -0.24
C VAL A 163 26.63 19.61 -1.21
N VAL A 164 27.21 18.79 -2.09
CA VAL A 164 26.43 17.99 -3.04
C VAL A 164 25.51 17.01 -2.30
N VAL A 165 26.01 16.26 -1.32
CA VAL A 165 25.20 15.34 -0.50
C VAL A 165 24.07 16.07 0.20
N LEU A 166 24.34 17.24 0.79
CA LEU A 166 23.35 18.03 1.48
C LEU A 166 22.26 18.54 0.52
N VAL A 167 22.66 19.06 -0.65
CA VAL A 167 21.71 19.53 -1.68
C VAL A 167 20.86 18.37 -2.20
N THR A 168 21.46 17.21 -2.48
CA THR A 168 20.74 16.01 -2.92
C THR A 168 19.74 15.53 -1.86
N ALA A 169 20.18 15.41 -0.60
CA ALA A 169 19.31 14.98 0.50
C ALA A 169 18.18 15.98 0.77
N LEU A 170 18.44 17.29 0.70
CA LEU A 170 17.40 18.32 0.85
C LEU A 170 16.40 18.29 -0.30
N ASN A 171 16.87 18.09 -1.53
CA ASN A 171 16.00 17.97 -2.71
C ASN A 171 15.10 16.75 -2.57
N ASP A 172 15.65 15.59 -2.20
CA ASP A 172 14.87 14.36 -2.05
C ASP A 172 13.91 14.42 -0.85
N TYR A 173 14.33 15.02 0.27
CA TYR A 173 13.45 15.27 1.40
C TYR A 173 12.28 16.20 1.05
N THR A 174 12.54 17.22 0.21
CA THR A 174 11.49 18.13 -0.26
C THR A 174 10.52 17.43 -1.20
N LYS A 175 11.02 16.59 -2.12
CA LYS A 175 10.17 15.75 -2.99
C LYS A 175 9.29 14.80 -2.17
N GLU A 176 9.87 14.13 -1.18
CA GLU A 176 9.13 13.22 -0.31
C GLU A 176 8.05 13.96 0.48
N ARG A 177 8.35 15.16 1.00
CA ARG A 177 7.36 16.00 1.69
C ARG A 177 6.22 16.44 0.76
N GLN A 178 6.52 16.77 -0.50
CA GLN A 178 5.50 17.15 -1.50
C GLN A 178 4.61 15.96 -1.85
N PHE A 179 5.20 14.78 -2.07
CA PHE A 179 4.46 13.54 -2.32
C PHE A 179 3.49 13.23 -1.17
N ARG A 180 3.95 13.38 0.07
CA ARG A 180 3.11 13.22 1.27
C ARG A 180 1.94 14.20 1.32
N GLY A 181 2.17 15.47 0.95
CA GLY A 181 1.13 16.49 0.93
C GLY A 181 0.04 16.18 -0.11
N LEU A 182 0.42 15.64 -1.27
CA LEU A 182 -0.53 15.20 -2.30
C LEU A 182 -1.31 13.97 -1.84
N GLN A 183 -0.63 12.98 -1.26
CA GLN A 183 -1.25 11.75 -0.77
C GLN A 183 -2.30 12.04 0.32
N ALA A 184 -1.94 12.84 1.33
CA ALA A 184 -2.86 13.22 2.39
C ALA A 184 -4.09 14.00 1.87
N LYS A 185 -3.90 14.82 0.82
CA LYS A 185 -5.00 15.55 0.20
C LYS A 185 -5.96 14.61 -0.53
N ILE A 186 -5.43 13.67 -1.32
CA ILE A 186 -6.22 12.67 -2.06
C ILE A 186 -7.05 11.81 -1.10
N GLU A 187 -6.47 11.38 0.02
CA GLU A 187 -7.16 10.56 1.04
C GLU A 187 -8.33 11.30 1.71
N THR A 188 -8.23 12.62 1.89
CA THR A 188 -9.29 13.42 2.55
C THR A 188 -10.39 13.90 1.61
N GLU A 189 -10.17 13.93 0.29
CA GLU A 189 -11.12 14.48 -0.68
C GLU A 189 -12.02 13.43 -1.33
N HIS A 190 -11.63 12.16 -1.32
CA HIS A 190 -12.41 11.10 -1.96
C HIS A 190 -13.62 10.72 -1.09
N LYS A 191 -14.82 11.09 -1.56
CA LYS A 191 -16.08 10.81 -0.88
C LYS A 191 -16.86 9.74 -1.61
N PHE A 192 -17.55 8.91 -0.84
CA PHE A 192 -18.44 7.87 -1.34
C PHE A 192 -19.83 8.00 -0.75
N ALA A 193 -20.86 7.66 -1.53
CA ALA A 193 -22.24 7.75 -1.08
C ALA A 193 -22.64 6.49 -0.30
N VAL A 194 -23.10 6.67 0.92
CA VAL A 194 -23.63 5.59 1.77
C VAL A 194 -25.01 5.94 2.30
N ILE A 195 -25.76 4.94 2.74
CA ILE A 195 -27.01 5.11 3.47
C ILE A 195 -26.73 4.86 4.95
N ARG A 196 -26.99 5.86 5.80
CA ARG A 196 -26.95 5.73 7.25
C ARG A 196 -28.19 6.39 7.86
N GLY A 197 -28.87 5.70 8.77
CA GLY A 197 -30.10 6.18 9.41
C GLY A 197 -31.22 6.51 8.43
N GLY A 198 -31.31 5.79 7.30
CA GLY A 198 -32.28 6.02 6.23
C GLY A 198 -31.93 7.18 5.28
N ASN A 199 -30.85 7.91 5.54
CA ASN A 199 -30.44 9.07 4.74
C ASN A 199 -29.22 8.74 3.87
N GLN A 200 -29.27 9.17 2.61
CA GLN A 200 -28.09 9.14 1.75
C GLN A 200 -27.14 10.27 2.12
N ILE A 201 -25.94 9.92 2.55
CA ILE A 201 -24.88 10.86 2.93
C ILE A 201 -23.60 10.57 2.15
N GLN A 202 -22.78 11.58 1.94
CA GLN A 202 -21.43 11.40 1.42
C GLN A 202 -20.44 11.42 2.57
N ILE A 203 -19.71 10.32 2.73
CA ILE A 203 -18.65 10.17 3.74
C ILE A 203 -17.30 10.05 3.04
N VAL A 204 -16.22 10.37 3.74
CA VAL A 204 -14.87 10.10 3.24
C VAL A 204 -14.66 8.59 3.20
N VAL A 205 -13.94 8.10 2.19
CA VAL A 205 -13.69 6.66 2.00
C VAL A 205 -13.09 6.00 3.24
N ASN A 206 -12.21 6.68 3.98
CA ASN A 206 -11.59 6.17 5.21
C ASN A 206 -12.60 5.98 6.36
N GLU A 207 -13.76 6.65 6.31
CA GLU A 207 -14.80 6.51 7.32
C GLU A 207 -15.75 5.33 7.08
N LEU A 208 -15.60 4.64 5.94
CA LEU A 208 -16.40 3.47 5.59
C LEU A 208 -16.12 2.31 6.54
N VAL A 209 -17.17 1.62 6.98
CA VAL A 209 -17.08 0.49 7.90
C VAL A 209 -17.86 -0.71 7.38
N VAL A 210 -17.50 -1.90 7.87
CA VAL A 210 -18.23 -3.13 7.57
C VAL A 210 -19.69 -3.03 8.04
N GLY A 211 -20.60 -3.36 7.13
CA GLY A 211 -22.05 -3.24 7.29
C GLY A 211 -22.66 -1.94 6.75
N ASP A 212 -21.86 -0.96 6.31
CA ASP A 212 -22.40 0.19 5.59
C ASP A 212 -23.12 -0.24 4.30
N ILE A 213 -24.20 0.44 3.96
CA ILE A 213 -24.87 0.27 2.67
C ILE A 213 -24.34 1.34 1.72
N ALA A 214 -23.43 0.95 0.85
CA ALA A 214 -22.83 1.81 -0.17
C ALA A 214 -23.75 1.90 -1.40
N GLN A 215 -23.94 3.11 -1.90
CA GLN A 215 -24.63 3.35 -3.17
C GLN A 215 -23.62 3.51 -4.28
N ILE A 216 -23.76 2.68 -5.30
CA ILE A 216 -22.84 2.58 -6.41
C ILE A 216 -23.48 3.19 -7.65
N LYS A 217 -22.71 4.01 -8.36
CA LYS A 217 -23.13 4.68 -9.59
C LYS A 217 -22.07 4.50 -10.68
N TYR A 218 -22.49 4.74 -11.91
CA TYR A 218 -21.58 4.82 -13.05
C TYR A 218 -20.40 5.76 -12.79
N GLY A 219 -19.19 5.28 -13.09
CA GLY A 219 -17.94 6.02 -12.92
C GLY A 219 -17.30 5.88 -11.54
N ASP A 220 -17.98 5.26 -10.57
CA ASP A 220 -17.43 5.05 -9.23
C ASP A 220 -16.27 4.03 -9.27
N LEU A 221 -15.21 4.34 -8.51
CA LEU A 221 -14.17 3.39 -8.11
C LEU A 221 -14.60 2.79 -6.77
N LEU A 222 -14.72 1.47 -6.69
CA LEU A 222 -15.17 0.83 -5.46
C LEU A 222 -14.12 0.93 -4.34
N PRO A 223 -14.46 1.59 -3.20
CA PRO A 223 -13.50 1.85 -2.13
C PRO A 223 -13.26 0.66 -1.19
N ALA A 224 -14.13 -0.34 -1.22
CA ALA A 224 -14.12 -1.50 -0.34
C ALA A 224 -14.83 -2.67 -1.01
N ASP A 225 -14.62 -3.86 -0.45
CA ASP A 225 -15.31 -5.07 -0.89
C ASP A 225 -16.73 -5.11 -0.33
N GLY A 226 -17.63 -5.74 -1.08
CA GLY A 226 -18.99 -5.88 -0.64
C GLY A 226 -19.83 -6.84 -1.46
N ILE A 227 -21.07 -6.97 -1.00
CA ILE A 227 -22.06 -7.86 -1.57
C ILE A 227 -23.23 -7.03 -2.05
N LEU A 228 -23.62 -7.27 -3.29
CA LEU A 228 -24.67 -6.56 -3.98
C LEU A 228 -26.03 -6.90 -3.36
N VAL A 229 -26.69 -5.87 -2.83
CA VAL A 229 -28.06 -5.93 -2.29
C VAL A 229 -29.07 -5.75 -3.41
N GLN A 230 -28.78 -4.83 -4.33
CA GLN A 230 -29.66 -4.49 -5.45
C GLN A 230 -28.81 -3.97 -6.61
N SER A 231 -29.15 -4.33 -7.85
CA SER A 231 -28.53 -3.77 -9.05
C SER A 231 -29.55 -3.31 -10.08
N ASN A 232 -29.13 -2.39 -10.92
CA ASN A 232 -29.80 -1.96 -12.14
C ASN A 232 -28.76 -1.93 -13.27
N ASP A 233 -28.76 -2.97 -14.11
CA ASP A 233 -27.84 -3.19 -15.24
C ASP A 233 -26.36 -2.92 -14.92
N LEU A 234 -25.91 -3.40 -13.74
CA LEU A 234 -24.58 -3.14 -13.23
C LEU A 234 -23.51 -3.92 -14.01
N LYS A 235 -22.52 -3.20 -14.56
CA LYS A 235 -21.32 -3.79 -15.18
C LYS A 235 -20.08 -3.16 -14.60
N ILE A 236 -19.10 -4.01 -14.30
CA ILE A 236 -17.86 -3.62 -13.63
C ILE A 236 -16.67 -4.08 -14.46
N ASP A 237 -15.66 -3.22 -14.51
CA ASP A 237 -14.35 -3.54 -15.04
C ASP A 237 -13.45 -4.05 -13.91
N GLU A 238 -13.14 -5.35 -13.96
CA GLU A 238 -12.26 -6.04 -13.01
C GLU A 238 -10.80 -6.14 -13.51
N SER A 239 -10.45 -5.47 -14.61
CA SER A 239 -9.10 -5.52 -15.19
C SER A 239 -7.99 -5.12 -14.21
N SER A 240 -8.31 -4.27 -13.24
CA SER A 240 -7.37 -3.86 -12.18
C SER A 240 -6.97 -5.02 -11.25
N LEU A 241 -7.79 -6.09 -11.17
CA LEU A 241 -7.54 -7.27 -10.34
C LEU A 241 -7.17 -8.49 -11.17
N THR A 242 -7.86 -8.74 -12.29
CA THR A 242 -7.67 -9.95 -13.11
C THR A 242 -6.71 -9.74 -14.29
N GLY A 243 -6.50 -8.50 -14.71
CA GLY A 243 -5.76 -8.16 -15.94
C GLY A 243 -6.57 -8.38 -17.22
N GLU A 244 -7.81 -8.85 -17.13
CA GLU A 244 -8.72 -9.04 -18.27
C GLU A 244 -9.65 -7.83 -18.41
N SER A 245 -9.72 -7.22 -19.59
CA SER A 245 -10.50 -5.98 -19.84
C SER A 245 -11.99 -6.20 -20.10
N ASP A 246 -12.50 -7.40 -19.85
CA ASP A 246 -13.91 -7.71 -20.10
C ASP A 246 -14.80 -7.16 -18.99
N GLN A 247 -15.91 -6.54 -19.39
CA GLN A 247 -16.90 -6.02 -18.47
C GLN A 247 -17.75 -7.16 -17.93
N ILE A 248 -17.74 -7.33 -16.61
CA ILE A 248 -18.48 -8.40 -15.93
C ILE A 248 -19.83 -7.85 -15.46
N ARG A 249 -20.91 -8.52 -15.85
CA ARG A 249 -22.26 -8.21 -15.38
C ARG A 249 -22.42 -8.71 -13.95
N LYS A 250 -22.88 -7.81 -13.07
CA LYS A 250 -23.12 -8.10 -11.66
C LYS A 250 -24.61 -8.01 -11.37
N SER A 251 -25.14 -9.02 -10.71
CA SER A 251 -26.50 -9.02 -10.19
C SER A 251 -26.56 -9.87 -8.92
N PRO A 252 -27.51 -9.63 -8.01
CA PRO A 252 -27.68 -10.49 -6.84
C PRO A 252 -27.82 -11.94 -7.32
N GLU A 253 -28.65 -12.12 -8.35
CA GLU A 253 -28.74 -13.17 -9.37
C GLU A 253 -27.54 -14.09 -9.55
N LEU A 254 -26.57 -13.54 -10.27
CA LEU A 254 -25.54 -14.23 -11.01
C LEU A 254 -24.18 -14.15 -10.30
N ASP A 255 -23.82 -12.95 -9.87
CA ASP A 255 -22.56 -12.64 -9.24
C ASP A 255 -22.74 -11.44 -8.31
N PRO A 256 -23.03 -11.69 -7.02
CA PRO A 256 -23.27 -10.62 -6.07
C PRO A 256 -21.97 -10.00 -5.53
N MET A 257 -20.79 -10.47 -5.92
CA MET A 257 -19.52 -10.01 -5.35
C MET A 257 -19.01 -8.75 -6.03
N LEU A 258 -18.65 -7.76 -5.21
CA LEU A 258 -18.07 -6.50 -5.62
C LEU A 258 -16.73 -6.31 -4.91
N LEU A 259 -15.71 -5.96 -5.68
CA LEU A 259 -14.33 -5.93 -5.22
C LEU A 259 -13.80 -4.50 -5.22
N SER A 260 -13.04 -4.14 -4.19
CA SER A 260 -12.36 -2.87 -4.12
C SER A 260 -11.41 -2.70 -5.31
N GLY A 261 -11.16 -1.46 -5.72
CA GLY A 261 -10.25 -1.15 -6.83
C GLY A 261 -10.82 -1.44 -8.23
N THR A 262 -12.08 -1.86 -8.35
CA THR A 262 -12.76 -2.07 -9.63
C THR A 262 -13.61 -0.85 -10.01
N HIS A 263 -13.82 -0.66 -11.32
CA HIS A 263 -14.52 0.51 -11.85
C HIS A 263 -15.93 0.15 -12.35
N VAL A 264 -16.90 0.98 -12.01
CA VAL A 264 -18.29 0.81 -12.46
C VAL A 264 -18.45 1.41 -13.85
N MET A 265 -18.66 0.55 -14.84
CA MET A 265 -18.73 0.92 -16.25
C MET A 265 -20.15 1.14 -16.76
N GLU A 266 -21.16 0.59 -16.08
CA GLU A 266 -22.57 0.78 -16.43
C GLU A 266 -23.46 0.53 -15.22
N GLY A 267 -24.62 1.19 -15.21
CA GLY A 267 -25.67 0.92 -14.25
C GLY A 267 -25.47 1.57 -12.88
N SER A 268 -26.18 1.02 -11.89
CA SER A 268 -26.13 1.46 -10.50
C SER A 268 -26.54 0.32 -9.56
N GLY A 269 -26.26 0.46 -8.27
CA GLY A 269 -26.64 -0.55 -7.30
C GLY A 269 -26.48 -0.10 -5.85
N LYS A 270 -26.84 -1.01 -4.95
CA LYS A 270 -26.57 -0.92 -3.52
C LYS A 270 -25.75 -2.14 -3.11
N MET A 271 -24.75 -1.93 -2.28
CA MET A 271 -23.96 -3.02 -1.71
C MET A 271 -23.85 -2.88 -0.21
N VAL A 272 -23.74 -4.01 0.48
CA VAL A 272 -23.30 -4.06 1.87
C VAL A 272 -21.79 -4.26 1.91
N VAL A 273 -21.09 -3.40 2.65
CA VAL A 273 -19.64 -3.48 2.80
C VAL A 273 -19.29 -4.68 3.70
N THR A 274 -18.39 -5.54 3.22
CA THR A 274 -17.99 -6.78 3.92
C THR A 274 -16.53 -6.74 4.39
N ALA A 275 -15.62 -6.17 3.60
CA ALA A 275 -14.22 -6.05 3.97
C ALA A 275 -13.63 -4.69 3.55
N VAL A 276 -12.81 -4.12 4.42
CA VAL A 276 -12.25 -2.76 4.30
C VAL A 276 -10.74 -2.77 4.54
N GLY A 277 -10.04 -1.78 3.99
CA GLY A 277 -8.60 -1.56 4.21
C GLY A 277 -7.77 -2.80 3.89
N VAL A 278 -6.87 -3.18 4.80
CA VAL A 278 -6.00 -4.37 4.66
C VAL A 278 -6.74 -5.70 4.53
N ASN A 279 -8.03 -5.74 4.89
CA ASN A 279 -8.85 -6.95 4.80
C ASN A 279 -9.56 -7.09 3.44
N SER A 280 -9.60 -6.03 2.61
CA SER A 280 -10.16 -6.12 1.27
C SER A 280 -9.21 -6.84 0.30
N GLN A 281 -9.72 -7.33 -0.82
CA GLN A 281 -8.91 -8.01 -1.85
C GLN A 281 -7.77 -7.11 -2.35
N THR A 282 -8.06 -5.84 -2.64
CA THR A 282 -7.01 -4.88 -3.00
C THR A 282 -6.04 -4.62 -1.86
N GLY A 283 -6.53 -4.52 -0.62
CA GLY A 283 -5.68 -4.33 0.55
C GLY A 283 -4.72 -5.49 0.77
N ILE A 284 -5.19 -6.73 0.61
CA ILE A 284 -4.37 -7.94 0.70
C ILE A 284 -3.30 -7.93 -0.39
N ILE A 285 -3.68 -7.68 -1.66
CA ILE A 285 -2.74 -7.61 -2.78
C ILE A 285 -1.69 -6.51 -2.53
N MET A 286 -2.11 -5.33 -2.09
CA MET A 286 -1.21 -4.20 -1.85
C MET A 286 -0.25 -4.46 -0.68
N THR A 287 -0.74 -5.13 0.37
CA THR A 287 0.08 -5.55 1.51
C THR A 287 1.12 -6.59 1.09
N LEU A 288 0.73 -7.58 0.27
CA LEU A 288 1.64 -8.60 -0.27
C LEU A 288 2.69 -7.99 -1.21
N LEU A 289 2.29 -7.06 -2.09
CA LEU A 289 3.22 -6.33 -2.96
C LEU A 289 4.17 -5.44 -2.17
N GLY A 290 3.69 -4.80 -1.10
CA GLY A 290 4.52 -4.03 -0.17
C GLY A 290 5.56 -4.91 0.50
N ALA A 291 5.14 -6.04 1.08
CA ALA A 291 6.04 -7.00 1.71
C ALA A 291 7.08 -7.58 0.72
N ALA A 292 6.67 -7.87 -0.51
CA ALA A 292 7.59 -8.35 -1.56
C ALA A 292 8.65 -7.29 -1.93
N LYS A 293 8.28 -6.01 -2.00
CA LYS A 293 9.25 -4.92 -2.24
C LYS A 293 10.27 -4.82 -1.12
N ASP A 294 9.84 -4.94 0.13
CA ASP A 294 10.74 -4.87 1.28
C ASP A 294 11.77 -6.01 1.24
N VAL A 295 11.34 -7.24 0.92
CA VAL A 295 12.24 -8.40 0.75
C VAL A 295 13.25 -8.16 -0.38
N VAL A 296 12.81 -7.68 -1.54
CA VAL A 296 13.71 -7.39 -2.68
C VAL A 296 14.71 -6.28 -2.33
N GLU A 297 14.30 -5.26 -1.57
CA GLU A 297 15.22 -4.23 -1.08
C GLU A 297 16.27 -4.80 -0.11
N GLU A 298 15.87 -5.70 0.78
CA GLU A 298 16.78 -6.36 1.71
C GLU A 298 17.78 -7.27 0.99
N GLU A 299 17.32 -8.09 0.03
CA GLU A 299 18.19 -8.93 -0.80
C GLU A 299 19.19 -8.08 -1.60
N ARG A 300 18.74 -6.96 -2.18
CA ARG A 300 19.63 -6.03 -2.91
C ARG A 300 20.66 -5.39 -1.98
N LYS A 301 20.29 -5.06 -0.74
CA LYS A 301 21.20 -4.54 0.29
C LYS A 301 22.19 -5.62 0.74
N ALA A 302 21.76 -6.87 0.87
CA ALA A 302 22.62 -8.01 1.22
C ALA A 302 23.63 -8.34 0.10
N ALA A 303 23.19 -8.41 -1.15
CA ALA A 303 24.07 -8.65 -2.30
C ALA A 303 25.14 -7.55 -2.46
N LYS A 304 24.80 -6.29 -2.16
CA LYS A 304 25.78 -5.18 -2.11
C LYS A 304 26.79 -5.29 -0.95
N ARG A 305 26.46 -6.01 0.13
CA ARG A 305 27.35 -6.23 1.29
C ARG A 305 28.26 -7.43 1.07
N GLU A 306 27.79 -8.47 0.40
CA GLU A 306 28.56 -9.69 0.10
C GLU A 306 29.46 -9.54 -1.13
N GLY A 307 29.11 -8.66 -2.07
CA GLY A 307 29.93 -8.33 -3.24
C GLY A 307 31.02 -7.28 -3.00
N LYS A 308 31.38 -6.99 -1.74
CA LYS A 308 32.38 -5.98 -1.36
C LYS A 308 33.60 -6.62 -0.70
#